data_AF-A0A5P2C0T8-F1
#
_entry.id   AF-A0A5P2C0T8-F1
#
_cell.length_a   1.000
_cell.length_b   1.000
_cell.length_c   1.000
_cell.angle_alpha   90.00
_cell.angle_beta   90.00
_cell.angle_gamma   90.00
#
_symmetry.space_group_name_H-M   'P 1'
#
loop_
_entity.id
_entity.type
_entity.pdbx_description
1 polymer ?
#
loop_
_entity_poly.entity_id
_entity_poly.type
_entity_poly.pdbx_seq_one_letter_code
_entity_poly.pdbx_strand_id
1 'polypeptide(L)'
;MGTLTNGRTTIPYDNWTAPHLNWRKAGRTDLDPILKDCVILAEAPPAKNHPHHGIPDGTRMIAISDDKDPAAPVLLMSRVEMTEFFDGVIAGDFDEFRATKDELDAAAATT
;
A
#
# COMPACT_ATOMS: atom_id res chain seq x y z
N MET A 1 -16.08 7.94 0.07
CA MET A 1 -15.30 9.09 0.56
C MET A 1 -14.52 8.65 1.79
N GLY A 2 -13.20 8.51 1.66
CA GLY A 2 -12.29 8.12 2.74
C GLY A 2 -11.69 9.34 3.44
N THR A 3 -10.77 9.11 4.37
CA THR A 3 -10.06 10.18 5.07
C THR A 3 -8.58 9.83 5.25
N LEU A 4 -7.68 10.75 4.92
CA LEU A 4 -6.25 10.60 5.24
C LEU A 4 -5.98 11.20 6.62
N THR A 5 -5.44 10.38 7.52
CA THR A 5 -5.07 10.79 8.87
C THR A 5 -3.60 10.49 9.12
N ASN A 6 -2.83 11.49 9.56
CA ASN A 6 -1.41 11.33 9.97
C ASN A 6 -1.24 11.31 11.49
N GLY A 7 -2.32 11.06 12.23
CA GLY A 7 -2.38 11.09 13.70
C GLY A 7 -2.55 12.49 14.31
N ARG A 8 -2.39 13.57 13.55
CA ARG A 8 -2.60 14.96 14.01
C ARG A 8 -3.67 15.70 13.22
N THR A 9 -3.76 15.43 11.92
CA THR A 9 -4.71 16.07 11.01
C THR A 9 -5.43 14.98 10.21
N THR A 10 -6.73 15.17 10.03
CA THR A 10 -7.58 14.33 9.18
C THR A 10 -8.14 15.19 8.07
N ILE A 11 -7.95 14.78 6.82
CA ILE A 11 -8.53 15.44 5.64
C ILE A 11 -9.43 14.47 4.88
N PRO A 12 -10.55 14.94 4.31
CA PRO A 12 -11.31 14.16 3.35
C PRO A 12 -10.44 13.79 2.15
N TYR A 13 -10.55 12.55 1.68
CA TYR A 13 -9.84 12.09 0.50
C TYR A 13 -10.71 11.13 -0.31
N ASP A 14 -10.66 11.31 -1.61
CA ASP A 14 -11.35 10.45 -2.56
C ASP A 14 -10.42 10.16 -3.73
N ASN A 15 -10.24 8.87 -4.07
CA ASN A 15 -9.48 8.48 -5.25
C ASN A 15 -10.47 8.39 -6.42
N TRP A 16 -10.27 9.19 -7.47
CA TRP A 16 -11.19 9.25 -8.61
C TRP A 16 -11.30 7.94 -9.39
N THR A 17 -10.30 7.05 -9.31
CA THR A 17 -10.34 5.71 -9.93
C THR A 17 -11.10 4.68 -9.07
N ALA A 18 -11.36 4.99 -7.80
CA ALA A 18 -12.15 4.17 -6.89
C ALA A 18 -12.91 5.04 -5.85
N PRO A 19 -13.89 5.86 -6.30
CA PRO A 19 -14.52 6.94 -5.51
C PRO A 19 -15.43 6.49 -4.37
N HIS A 20 -15.39 5.20 -4.03
CA HIS A 20 -16.27 4.57 -3.03
C HIS A 20 -15.52 3.84 -1.93
N LEU A 21 -14.20 3.71 -2.05
CA LEU A 21 -13.39 3.03 -1.04
C LEU A 21 -13.11 3.97 0.15
N ASN A 22 -13.06 3.38 1.33
CA ASN A 22 -12.72 4.10 2.55
C ASN A 22 -11.19 4.12 2.72
N TRP A 23 -10.56 5.04 1.99
CA TRP A 23 -9.12 5.24 2.01
C TRP A 23 -8.63 5.77 3.35
N ARG A 24 -7.49 5.24 3.82
CA ARG A 24 -6.71 5.76 4.94
C ARG A 24 -5.23 5.84 4.55
N LYS A 25 -4.51 6.83 5.10
CA LYS A 25 -3.05 6.87 4.98
C LYS A 25 -2.46 5.70 5.78
N ALA A 26 -1.52 4.96 5.19
CA ALA A 26 -0.79 3.95 5.93
C ALA A 26 0.05 4.63 7.02
N GLY A 27 -0.08 4.17 8.27
CA GLY A 27 0.68 4.74 9.38
C GLY A 27 2.17 4.37 9.29
N ARG A 28 3.02 5.17 9.93
CA ARG A 28 4.46 4.88 10.09
C ARG A 28 4.73 3.51 10.74
N THR A 29 3.78 2.95 11.48
CA THR A 29 3.86 1.63 12.12
C THR A 29 3.27 0.50 11.27
N ASP A 30 2.49 0.81 10.23
CA ASP A 30 1.77 -0.20 9.47
C ASP A 30 2.60 -0.76 8.31
N LEU A 31 3.57 0.01 7.81
CA LEU A 31 4.41 -0.32 6.65
C LEU A 31 5.89 0.06 6.80
N ASP A 32 6.39 0.35 8.02
CA ASP A 32 7.85 0.46 8.24
C ASP A 32 8.48 -0.94 8.11
N PRO A 33 9.64 -1.11 7.41
CA PRO A 33 10.51 -0.10 6.79
C PRO A 33 10.24 0.20 5.30
N ILE A 34 9.17 -0.31 4.72
CA ILE A 34 9.02 -0.45 3.27
C ILE A 34 8.42 0.80 2.61
N LEU A 35 7.42 1.45 3.22
CA LEU A 35 6.60 2.46 2.53
C LEU A 35 6.23 3.65 3.44
N LYS A 36 7.24 4.38 3.94
CA LYS A 36 6.98 5.65 4.65
C LYS A 36 6.40 6.68 3.68
N ASP A 37 5.22 7.20 4.02
CA ASP A 37 4.65 8.44 3.48
C ASP A 37 4.16 8.46 2.03
N CYS A 38 4.11 7.32 1.32
CA CYS A 38 3.70 7.29 -0.09
C CYS A 38 2.42 6.48 -0.37
N VAL A 39 1.83 5.82 0.63
CA VAL A 39 0.80 4.80 0.37
C VAL A 39 -0.48 5.03 1.16
N ILE A 40 -1.60 4.94 0.44
CA ILE A 40 -2.94 4.84 1.01
C ILE A 40 -3.49 3.43 0.86
N LEU A 41 -4.24 2.99 1.86
CA LEU A 41 -4.84 1.67 1.95
C LEU A 41 -6.35 1.82 2.07
N ALA A 42 -7.10 0.91 1.46
CA ALA A 42 -8.52 0.75 1.72
C ALA A 42 -8.90 -0.73 1.73
N GLU A 43 -9.94 -1.09 2.50
CA GLU A 43 -10.62 -2.36 2.26
C GLU A 43 -11.31 -2.30 0.90
N ALA A 44 -11.11 -3.32 0.08
CA ALA A 44 -11.72 -3.44 -1.24
C ALA A 44 -12.83 -4.50 -1.23
N PRO A 45 -13.78 -4.46 -2.18
CA PRO A 45 -14.74 -5.53 -2.37
C PRO A 45 -14.04 -6.90 -2.44
N PRO A 46 -14.67 -7.97 -1.91
CA PRO A 46 -14.10 -9.31 -2.02
C PRO A 46 -13.81 -9.72 -3.46
N ALA A 47 -12.82 -10.58 -3.64
CA ALA A 47 -12.41 -11.11 -4.94
C ALA A 47 -13.62 -11.70 -5.68
N LYS A 48 -13.68 -11.43 -6.99
CA LYS A 48 -14.63 -12.04 -7.92
C LYS A 48 -13.92 -12.29 -9.24
N ASN A 49 -13.88 -13.53 -9.70
CA ASN A 49 -13.14 -13.96 -10.89
C ASN A 49 -11.67 -13.49 -10.87
N HIS A 50 -10.98 -13.69 -9.74
CA HIS A 50 -9.58 -13.28 -9.63
C HIS A 50 -8.72 -13.99 -10.70
N PRO A 51 -7.79 -13.29 -11.38
CA PRO A 51 -6.97 -13.89 -12.43
C PRO A 51 -6.05 -15.01 -11.91
N HIS A 52 -5.64 -14.93 -10.65
CA HIS A 52 -4.87 -15.98 -9.99
C HIS A 52 -5.80 -17.09 -9.45
N HIS A 53 -5.66 -18.30 -10.00
CA HIS A 53 -6.50 -19.46 -9.68
C HIS A 53 -6.46 -19.91 -8.20
N GLY A 54 -5.42 -19.53 -7.44
CA GLY A 54 -5.30 -19.78 -6.01
C GLY A 54 -6.13 -18.84 -5.12
N ILE A 55 -6.78 -17.83 -5.69
CA ILE A 55 -7.58 -16.84 -4.94
C ILE A 55 -9.06 -17.09 -5.25
N PRO A 56 -9.79 -17.79 -4.37
CA PRO A 56 -11.21 -18.05 -4.60
C PRO A 56 -12.04 -16.77 -4.46
N ASP A 57 -13.22 -16.79 -5.08
CA ASP A 57 -14.23 -15.76 -4.91
C ASP A 57 -14.59 -15.58 -3.42
N GLY A 58 -14.83 -14.33 -3.01
CA GLY A 58 -15.08 -13.99 -1.61
C GLY A 58 -13.81 -13.79 -0.77
N THR A 59 -12.61 -14.01 -1.33
CA THR A 59 -11.35 -13.66 -0.64
C THR A 59 -11.31 -12.17 -0.32
N ARG A 60 -10.87 -11.82 0.89
CA ARG A 60 -10.76 -10.41 1.32
C ARG A 60 -9.63 -9.72 0.56
N MET A 61 -9.95 -8.54 0.02
CA MET A 61 -9.04 -7.73 -0.79
C MET A 61 -8.69 -6.41 -0.07
N ILE A 62 -7.55 -5.85 -0.46
CA ILE A 62 -7.03 -4.56 -0.04
C ILE A 62 -6.70 -3.78 -1.30
N ALA A 63 -7.06 -2.51 -1.33
CA ALA A 63 -6.66 -1.56 -2.36
C ALA A 63 -5.48 -0.72 -1.85
N ILE A 64 -4.49 -0.53 -2.72
CA ILE A 64 -3.27 0.24 -2.48
C ILE A 64 -3.15 1.28 -3.59
N SER A 65 -2.80 2.51 -3.24
CA SER A 65 -2.53 3.59 -4.20
C SER A 65 -1.47 4.53 -3.65
N ASP A 66 -0.86 5.32 -4.54
CA ASP A 66 0.03 6.42 -4.16
C ASP A 66 -0.78 7.59 -3.58
N ASP A 67 -0.28 8.22 -2.51
CA ASP A 67 -0.91 9.39 -1.87
C ASP A 67 -0.46 10.73 -2.46
N LYS A 68 0.66 10.74 -3.21
CA LYS A 68 1.27 11.91 -3.85
C LYS A 68 0.86 12.08 -5.31
N ASP A 69 0.43 11.00 -5.96
CA ASP A 69 -0.06 11.03 -7.33
C ASP A 69 -1.55 10.67 -7.37
N PRO A 70 -2.44 11.68 -7.53
CA PRO A 70 -3.87 11.44 -7.68
C PRO A 70 -4.21 10.54 -8.87
N ALA A 71 -3.38 10.47 -9.91
CA ALA A 71 -3.59 9.63 -11.09
C ALA A 71 -2.99 8.22 -10.97
N ALA A 72 -2.38 7.89 -9.84
CA ALA A 72 -1.78 6.58 -9.63
C ALA A 72 -2.81 5.44 -9.78
N PRO A 73 -2.40 4.30 -10.36
CA PRO A 73 -3.27 3.14 -10.47
C PRO A 73 -3.57 2.56 -9.09
N VAL A 74 -4.80 2.08 -8.91
CA VAL A 74 -5.17 1.30 -7.73
C VAL A 74 -4.75 -0.16 -7.93
N LEU A 75 -3.82 -0.60 -7.10
CA LEU A 75 -3.43 -2.00 -7.01
C LEU A 75 -4.37 -2.72 -6.05
N LEU A 76 -4.97 -3.82 -6.52
CA LEU A 76 -5.79 -4.70 -5.70
C LEU A 76 -4.96 -5.92 -5.33
N MET A 77 -4.84 -6.17 -4.03
CA MET A 77 -4.15 -7.33 -3.49
C MET A 77 -5.09 -8.11 -2.59
N SER A 78 -5.11 -9.43 -2.74
CA SER A 78 -5.70 -10.30 -1.73
C SER A 78 -4.86 -10.24 -0.45
N ARG A 79 -5.49 -10.53 0.69
CA ARG A 79 -4.73 -10.68 1.94
C ARG A 79 -3.71 -11.81 1.89
N VAL A 80 -3.92 -12.82 1.02
CA VAL A 80 -2.96 -13.91 0.82
C VAL A 80 -1.69 -13.38 0.17
N GLU A 81 -1.81 -12.68 -0.97
CA GLU A 81 -0.68 -12.07 -1.67
C GLU A 81 0.06 -11.06 -0.78
N MET A 82 -0.68 -10.30 0.03
CA MET A 82 -0.06 -9.35 0.96
C MET A 82 0.73 -10.05 2.07
N THR A 83 0.25 -11.20 2.57
CA THR A 83 1.00 -12.02 3.53
C THR A 83 2.26 -12.59 2.91
N GLU A 84 2.17 -13.21 1.72
CA GLU A 84 3.33 -13.76 1.01
C GLU A 84 4.39 -12.68 0.71
N PHE A 85 3.95 -11.48 0.33
CA PHE A 85 4.85 -10.35 0.13
C PHE A 85 5.63 -10.00 1.42
N PHE A 86 4.95 -9.87 2.56
CA PHE A 86 5.64 -9.58 3.82
C PHE A 86 6.55 -10.71 4.28
N ASP A 87 6.13 -11.96 4.11
CA ASP A 87 6.94 -13.12 4.46
C ASP A 87 8.23 -13.15 3.62
N GLY A 88 8.14 -12.88 2.31
CA GLY A 88 9.32 -12.76 1.44
C GLY A 88 10.24 -11.61 1.85
N VAL A 89 9.70 -10.45 2.24
CA VAL A 89 10.52 -9.34 2.75
C VAL A 89 11.24 -9.73 4.04
N ILE A 90 10.58 -10.44 4.96
CA ILE A 90 11.18 -10.92 6.20
C ILE A 90 12.26 -11.98 5.91
N ALA A 91 12.03 -12.84 4.91
CA ALA A 91 12.97 -13.87 4.48
C ALA A 91 14.20 -13.31 3.74
N GLY A 92 14.18 -12.04 3.33
CA GLY A 92 15.25 -11.41 2.58
C GLY A 92 15.16 -11.61 1.06
N ASP A 93 14.04 -12.11 0.55
CA ASP A 93 13.83 -12.38 -0.89
C ASP A 93 13.93 -11.11 -1.75
N PHE A 94 13.77 -9.94 -1.13
CA PHE A 94 13.83 -8.63 -1.80
C PHE A 94 15.09 -7.83 -1.45
N ASP A 95 16.10 -8.44 -0.83
CA ASP A 95 17.30 -7.70 -0.37
C ASP A 95 18.05 -7.01 -1.52
N GLU A 96 18.02 -7.56 -2.74
CA GLU A 96 18.63 -6.94 -3.92
C GLU A 96 17.99 -5.62 -4.34
N PHE A 97 16.72 -5.38 -3.96
CA PHE A 97 15.99 -4.15 -4.26
C PHE A 97 16.14 -3.08 -3.18
N ARG A 98 16.86 -3.38 -2.09
CA ARG A 98 17.07 -2.42 -1.00
C ARG A 98 18.13 -1.40 -1.41
N ALA A 99 17.81 -0.13 -1.15
CA ALA A 99 18.78 0.94 -1.32
C ALA A 99 20.04 0.66 -0.48
N THR A 100 21.19 0.85 -1.10
CA THR A 100 22.49 0.84 -0.45
C THR A 100 22.58 1.97 0.58
N LYS A 101 23.55 1.85 1.49
CA LYS A 101 23.81 2.91 2.47
C LYS A 101 24.07 4.26 1.81
N ASP A 102 24.83 4.28 0.73
CA ASP A 102 25.18 5.52 0.03
C ASP A 102 23.96 6.19 -0.61
N GLU A 103 23.03 5.41 -1.16
CA GLU A 103 21.76 5.91 -1.70
C GLU A 103 20.86 6.49 -0.60
N LEU A 104 20.81 5.84 0.56
CA LEU A 104 20.06 6.34 1.72
C LEU A 104 20.67 7.63 2.28
N ASP A 105 22.00 7.70 2.40
CA ASP A 105 22.71 8.88 2.90
C ASP A 105 22.54 10.06 1.93
N ALA A 106 22.55 9.81 0.61
CA ALA A 106 22.28 10.82 -0.41
C ALA A 106 20.84 11.34 -0.35
N ALA A 107 19.85 10.47 -0.16
CA ALA A 107 18.44 10.85 -0.04
C ALA A 107 18.15 11.65 1.24
N ALA A 108 18.88 11.40 2.32
CA ALA A 108 18.74 12.16 3.58
C ALA A 108 19.35 13.57 3.48
N ALA A 109 20.40 13.75 2.66
CA ALA A 109 21.09 15.03 2.48
C ALA A 109 20.32 16.06 1.64
N THR A 110 19.25 15.65 0.96
CA THR A 110 18.37 16.50 0.14
C THR A 110 17.21 17.15 0.91
N THR A 111 17.20 17.05 2.25
CA THR A 111 16.23 17.72 3.14
C THR A 111 16.82 18.99 3.75
#